data_AF-A0A6P4CIL7-F1
#
_entry.id   AF-A0A6P4CIL7-F1
#
_cell.length_a   1.000
_cell.length_b   1.000
_cell.length_c   1.000
_cell.angle_alpha   90.00
_cell.angle_beta   90.00
_cell.angle_gamma   90.00
#
_symmetry.space_group_name_H-M   'P 1'
#
loop_
_entity.id
_entity.type
_entity.pdbx_description
1 polymer ?
#
loop_
_entity_poly.entity_id
_entity_poly.type
_entity_poly.pdbx_seq_one_letter_code
_entity_poly.pdbx_strand_id
1 'polypeptide(L)'
;MEKYFGKAYRGDPGVPHAEPERFVNIWIGAAAFAVLTYFNPYVWQLSYTFNFHDKAMLYEQYHWKRAKKKGQRYEFLWNKTWDKEHRDAYYYNWPIYFP
;
A
#
# COMPACT_ATOMS: atom_id res chain seq x y z
N MET A 1 33.77 11.03 -3.13
CA MET A 1 32.65 10.45 -2.35
C MET A 1 31.89 11.53 -1.57
N GLU A 2 32.55 12.44 -0.84
CA GLU A 2 31.86 13.51 -0.08
C GLU A 2 31.01 14.47 -0.93
N LYS A 3 31.45 14.82 -2.15
CA LYS A 3 30.73 15.77 -3.02
C LYS A 3 29.39 15.23 -3.55
N TYR A 4 29.25 13.90 -3.68
CA TYR A 4 28.03 13.26 -4.19
C TYR A 4 27.08 12.85 -3.06
N PHE A 5 27.60 12.44 -1.91
CA PHE A 5 26.76 12.01 -0.77
C PHE A 5 26.47 13.13 0.24
N GLY A 6 27.31 14.17 0.31
CA GLY A 6 27.15 15.26 1.28
C GLY A 6 25.92 16.15 1.04
N LYS A 7 25.34 16.16 -0.16
CA LYS A 7 24.06 16.86 -0.44
C LYS A 7 22.83 15.98 -0.25
N ALA A 8 22.90 14.69 -0.62
CA ALA A 8 21.78 13.77 -0.48
C ALA A 8 21.48 13.42 0.99
N TYR A 9 22.51 13.34 1.83
CA TYR A 9 22.37 13.05 3.27
C TYR A 9 22.16 14.28 4.15
N ARG A 10 22.20 15.49 3.59
CA ARG A 10 21.97 16.72 4.35
C ARG A 10 20.49 17.07 4.53
N GLY A 11 19.62 16.35 3.80
CA GLY A 11 18.20 16.38 3.98
C GLY A 11 17.56 17.75 3.67
N ASP A 12 16.28 17.73 3.32
CA ASP A 12 15.48 18.93 3.15
C ASP A 12 15.39 19.69 4.50
N PRO A 13 15.72 20.99 4.61
CA PRO A 13 15.64 21.75 5.86
C PRO A 13 14.22 21.80 6.46
N GLY A 14 13.17 21.46 5.69
CA GLY A 14 11.81 21.29 6.21
C GLY A 14 11.51 19.90 6.79
N VAL A 15 12.45 18.96 6.66
CA VAL A 15 12.33 17.60 7.19
C VAL A 15 13.23 17.50 8.42
N PRO A 16 12.71 17.11 9.60
CA PRO A 16 13.50 17.06 10.83
C PRO A 16 14.54 15.93 10.75
N HIS A 17 15.78 16.26 10.42
CA HIS A 17 16.89 15.31 10.33
C HIS A 17 17.57 15.14 11.69
N ALA A 18 17.44 13.93 12.24
CA ALA A 18 18.36 13.32 13.19
C ALA A 18 18.80 14.18 14.40
N GLU A 19 17.84 14.73 15.15
CA GLU A 19 18.11 15.09 16.55
C GLU A 19 18.35 13.79 17.35
N PRO A 20 19.35 13.72 18.24
CA PRO A 20 19.64 12.53 19.04
C PRO A 20 18.42 12.00 19.80
N GLU A 21 17.58 12.91 20.32
CA GLU A 21 16.33 12.58 21.00
C GLU A 21 15.31 11.92 20.05
N ARG A 22 15.19 12.41 18.81
CA ARG A 22 14.33 11.81 17.78
C ARG A 22 14.83 10.44 17.35
N PHE A 23 16.14 10.25 17.26
CA PHE A 23 16.72 8.93 16.98
C PHE A 23 16.32 7.93 18.05
N VAL A 24 16.50 8.28 19.33
CA VAL A 24 16.11 7.42 20.46
C VAL A 24 14.60 7.15 20.46
N ASN A 25 13.76 8.17 20.21
CA ASN A 25 12.31 8.00 20.13
C ASN A 25 11.88 7.06 18.99
N ILE A 26 12.55 7.11 17.83
CA ILE A 26 12.31 6.18 16.72
C ILE A 26 12.69 4.76 17.12
N TRP A 27 13.81 4.56 17.80
CA TRP A 27 14.22 3.23 18.30
C TRP A 27 13.26 2.68 19.34
N ILE A 28 12.82 3.50 20.29
CA ILE A 28 11.82 3.11 21.29
C ILE A 28 10.50 2.73 20.60
N GLY A 29 10.04 3.53 19.63
CA GLY A 29 8.85 3.23 18.85
C GLY A 29 8.97 1.92 18.07
N ALA A 30 10.10 1.69 17.41
CA ALA A 30 10.37 0.47 16.65
C ALA A 30 10.46 -0.77 17.57
N ALA A 31 11.13 -0.66 18.71
CA ALA A 31 11.25 -1.74 19.69
C ALA A 31 9.89 -2.07 20.32
N ALA A 32 9.10 -1.06 20.71
CA ALA A 32 7.75 -1.25 21.23
C ALA A 32 6.84 -1.91 20.18
N PHE A 33 6.92 -1.48 18.92
CA PHE A 33 6.16 -2.09 17.83
C PHE A 33 6.56 -3.55 17.59
N ALA A 34 7.87 -3.88 17.62
CA ALA A 34 8.37 -5.24 17.48
C ALA A 34 7.91 -6.17 18.60
N VAL A 35 7.93 -5.70 19.85
CA VAL A 35 7.42 -6.45 21.01
C VAL A 35 5.91 -6.67 20.87
N LEU A 36 5.15 -5.63 20.54
CA LEU A 36 3.69 -5.74 20.36
C LEU A 36 3.32 -6.70 19.22
N THR A 37 4.04 -6.67 18.10
CA THR A 37 3.82 -7.60 16.98
C THR A 37 4.24 -9.04 17.30
N TYR A 38 5.22 -9.25 18.18
CA TYR A 38 5.62 -10.57 18.65
C TYR A 38 4.59 -11.20 19.59
N PHE A 39 4.06 -10.42 20.55
CA PHE A 39 3.10 -10.93 21.53
C PHE A 39 1.64 -10.92 21.05
N ASN A 40 1.30 -10.06 20.09
CA ASN A 40 -0.05 -9.97 19.53
C ASN A 40 -0.01 -10.17 18.01
N PRO A 41 -0.13 -11.41 17.49
CA PRO A 41 -0.14 -11.66 16.05
C PRO A 41 -1.35 -11.02 15.34
N TYR A 42 -2.37 -10.57 16.07
CA TYR A 42 -3.57 -9.95 15.48
C TYR A 42 -3.37 -8.49 15.05
N VAL A 43 -2.29 -7.79 15.43
CA VAL A 43 -1.96 -6.51 14.77
C VAL A 43 -1.66 -6.69 13.28
N TRP A 44 -1.34 -7.91 12.83
CA TRP A 44 -1.22 -8.23 11.41
C TRP A 44 -2.58 -8.23 10.70
N GLN A 45 -3.67 -8.47 11.42
CA GLN A 45 -5.02 -8.38 10.88
C GLN A 45 -5.51 -6.93 10.73
N LEU A 46 -4.88 -5.94 11.38
CA LEU A 46 -5.16 -4.52 11.08
C LEU A 46 -4.86 -4.15 9.60
N SER A 47 -4.09 -4.99 8.89
CA SER A 47 -3.82 -4.84 7.47
C SER A 47 -5.03 -5.08 6.54
N TYR A 48 -6.22 -5.41 7.08
CA TYR A 48 -7.49 -5.38 6.33
C TYR A 48 -7.83 -4.01 5.72
N THR A 49 -7.13 -2.93 6.10
CA THR A 49 -7.19 -1.65 5.37
C THR A 49 -6.67 -1.74 3.93
N PHE A 50 -5.91 -2.78 3.58
CA PHE A 50 -5.28 -2.93 2.26
C PHE A 50 -5.96 -4.01 1.43
N ASN A 51 -7.19 -3.75 1.01
CA ASN A 51 -7.89 -4.59 0.05
C ASN A 51 -7.25 -4.45 -1.35
N PHE A 52 -6.59 -5.50 -1.83
CA PHE A 52 -6.02 -5.56 -3.18
C PHE A 52 -7.09 -5.31 -4.27
N HIS A 53 -8.30 -5.82 -4.07
CA HIS A 53 -9.42 -5.62 -4.98
C HIS A 53 -9.75 -4.14 -5.12
N ASP A 54 -9.87 -3.41 -4.02
CA ASP A 54 -10.21 -1.98 -4.05
C ASP A 54 -9.16 -1.18 -4.81
N LYS A 55 -7.87 -1.53 -4.66
CA LYS A 55 -6.79 -0.91 -5.43
C LYS A 55 -6.86 -1.25 -6.91
N ALA A 56 -7.16 -2.50 -7.25
CA ALA A 56 -7.35 -2.92 -8.64
C ALA A 56 -8.54 -2.18 -9.27
N MET A 57 -9.66 -2.03 -8.55
CA MET A 57 -10.83 -1.29 -9.00
C MET A 57 -10.57 0.22 -9.14
N LEU A 58 -9.81 0.84 -8.23
CA LEU A 58 -9.40 2.24 -8.35
C LEU A 58 -8.50 2.49 -9.58
N TYR A 59 -7.56 1.57 -9.83
CA TYR A 59 -6.71 1.62 -11.02
C TYR A 59 -7.56 1.53 -12.30
N GLU A 60 -8.46 0.56 -12.38
CA GLU A 60 -9.40 0.43 -13.50
C GLU A 60 -10.26 1.69 -13.68
N GLN A 61 -10.82 2.21 -12.60
CA GLN A 61 -11.66 3.41 -12.63
C GLN A 61 -10.91 4.62 -13.18
N TYR A 62 -9.64 4.78 -12.81
CA TYR A 62 -8.79 5.85 -13.32
C TYR A 62 -8.60 5.75 -14.84
N HIS A 63 -8.28 4.56 -15.34
CA HIS A 63 -8.09 4.33 -16.79
C HIS A 63 -9.40 4.47 -17.57
N TRP A 64 -10.51 3.97 -17.01
CA TRP A 64 -11.83 4.15 -17.59
C TRP A 64 -12.22 5.62 -17.71
N LYS A 65 -12.02 6.43 -16.65
CA LYS A 65 -12.26 7.88 -16.68
C LYS A 65 -11.43 8.57 -17.78
N ARG A 66 -10.17 8.15 -17.98
CA ARG A 66 -9.31 8.69 -19.06
C ARG A 66 -9.81 8.31 -20.46
N ALA A 67 -10.23 7.06 -20.65
CA ALA A 67 -10.80 6.61 -21.92
C ALA A 67 -12.11 7.34 -22.23
N LYS A 68 -12.98 7.51 -21.22
CA LYS A 68 -14.24 8.26 -21.34
C LYS A 68 -14.01 9.72 -21.75
N LYS A 69 -13.00 10.40 -21.16
CA LYS A 69 -12.60 11.76 -21.57
C LYS A 69 -12.14 11.85 -23.02
N LYS A 70 -11.59 10.76 -23.57
CA LYS A 70 -11.14 10.66 -24.97
C LYS A 70 -12.24 10.15 -25.92
N GLY A 71 -13.45 9.84 -25.42
CA GLY A 71 -14.50 9.21 -26.21
C GLY A 71 -14.20 7.78 -26.66
N GLN A 72 -13.23 7.11 -26.03
CA GLN A 72 -12.79 5.76 -26.40
C GLN A 72 -13.54 4.70 -25.58
N ARG A 73 -13.87 3.56 -26.21
CA ARG A 73 -14.33 2.37 -25.47
C ARG A 73 -13.18 1.85 -24.61
N TYR A 74 -13.50 1.50 -23.38
CA TYR A 74 -12.57 0.89 -22.44
C TYR A 74 -13.03 -0.53 -22.14
N GLU A 75 -12.11 -1.47 -22.28
CA GLU A 75 -12.32 -2.85 -21.85
C GLU A 75 -11.70 -3.01 -20.46
N PHE A 76 -12.50 -3.48 -19.52
CA PHE A 76 -12.05 -3.75 -18.16
C PHE A 76 -11.11 -4.95 -18.17
N LEU A 77 -9.86 -4.69 -17.77
CA LEU A 77 -8.79 -5.67 -17.62
C LEU A 77 -9.18 -6.74 -16.61
N TRP A 78 -9.91 -6.39 -15.54
CA TRP A 78 -10.39 -7.35 -14.54
C TRP A 78 -11.15 -8.54 -15.15
N ASN A 79 -11.91 -8.27 -16.21
CA ASN A 79 -12.68 -9.29 -16.92
C ASN A 79 -11.86 -10.06 -17.98
N LYS A 80 -10.69 -9.55 -18.34
CA LYS A 80 -9.80 -10.12 -19.37
C LYS A 80 -8.67 -10.95 -18.78
N THR A 81 -8.16 -10.54 -17.63
CA THR A 81 -7.02 -11.20 -16.97
C THR A 81 -7.44 -12.43 -16.18
N TRP A 82 -8.69 -12.50 -15.73
CA TRP A 82 -9.23 -13.63 -15.00
C TRP A 82 -10.33 -14.30 -15.84
N ASP A 83 -10.26 -15.62 -15.93
CA ASP A 83 -11.34 -16.42 -16.49
C ASP A 83 -12.60 -16.33 -15.62
N LYS A 84 -13.73 -16.76 -16.18
CA LYS A 84 -15.03 -16.60 -15.53
C LYS A 84 -15.12 -17.44 -14.26
N GLU A 85 -14.63 -18.68 -14.28
CA GLU A 85 -14.72 -19.60 -13.14
C GLU A 85 -13.90 -19.09 -11.94
N HIS A 86 -12.68 -18.59 -12.17
CA HIS A 86 -11.88 -18.02 -11.09
C HIS A 86 -12.51 -16.74 -10.52
N ARG A 87 -13.16 -15.90 -11.34
CA ARG A 87 -13.89 -14.72 -10.82
C ARG A 87 -15.10 -15.13 -9.99
N ASP A 88 -15.89 -16.09 -10.46
CA ASP A 88 -17.08 -16.55 -9.75
C ASP A 88 -16.69 -17.19 -8.41
N ALA A 89 -15.64 -18.00 -8.37
CA ALA A 89 -15.08 -18.55 -7.13
C ALA A 89 -14.52 -17.46 -6.20
N TYR A 90 -13.84 -16.45 -6.76
CA TYR A 90 -13.31 -15.32 -6.01
C TYR A 90 -14.41 -14.50 -5.32
N TYR A 91 -15.51 -14.22 -6.02
CA TYR A 91 -16.67 -13.53 -5.43
C TYR A 91 -17.46 -14.41 -4.46
N TYR A 92 -17.55 -15.71 -4.69
CA TYR A 92 -18.16 -16.65 -3.74
C TYR A 92 -17.40 -16.67 -2.40
N ASN A 93 -16.06 -16.68 -2.46
CA ASN A 93 -15.18 -16.66 -1.30
C ASN A 93 -14.92 -15.25 -0.73
N TRP A 94 -15.58 -14.21 -1.27
CA TRP A 94 -15.37 -12.83 -0.88
C TRP A 94 -15.47 -12.57 0.64
N PRO A 95 -16.47 -13.13 1.37
CA PRO A 95 -16.58 -12.94 2.82
C PRO A 95 -15.44 -13.60 3.62
N ILE A 96 -14.71 -14.53 3.02
CA ILE A 96 -13.56 -15.21 3.65
C ILE A 96 -12.29 -14.37 3.46
N TYR A 97 -12.13 -13.74 2.29
CA TYR A 97 -10.99 -12.86 2.00
C TYR A 97 -11.10 -11.50 2.67
N PHE A 98 -12.33 -11.00 2.87
CA PHE A 98 -12.65 -9.70 3.44
C PHE A 98 -13.72 -9.84 4.53
N PRO A 99 -13.37 -10.36 5.72
CA PRO A 99 -14.25 -10.49 6.87
C PRO A 99 -14.60 -9.14 7.53
#